data_AF-A0A3A0DJH3-F1
#
_entry.id   AF-A0A3A0DJH3-F1
#
_cell.length_a   1.000
_cell.length_b   1.000
_cell.length_c   1.000
_cell.angle_alpha   90.00
_cell.angle_beta   90.00
_cell.angle_gamma   90.00
#
_symmetry.space_group_name_H-M   'P 1'
#
loop_
_entity.id
_entity.type
_entity.pdbx_description
1 polymer ?
#
loop_
_entity_poly.entity_id
_entity_poly.type
_entity_poly.pdbx_seq_one_letter_code
_entity_poly.pdbx_strand_id
1 'polypeptide(L)'
;MTQKRFILNASRSSKQGSLINVGKDSEEYQALTSSMTMAAADMAEIGLAEGQWAVVRTEFGEAQFKAQAGKIPLGMIFVPYGPPTCKLMGGGTDGTGMPTSKGWEVEVVPVT
;
A
#
# COMPACT_ATOMS: atom_id res chain seq x y z
N MET A 1 18.44 -13.27 -7.70
CA MET A 1 18.27 -11.80 -7.78
C MET A 1 17.62 -11.36 -6.49
N THR A 2 18.22 -10.44 -5.75
CA THR A 2 17.63 -9.89 -4.53
C THR A 2 16.43 -9.03 -4.94
N GLN A 3 15.23 -9.40 -4.50
CA GLN A 3 14.04 -8.60 -4.73
C GLN A 3 14.17 -7.27 -3.95
N LYS A 4 13.92 -6.13 -4.62
CA LYS A 4 13.93 -4.82 -3.97
C LYS A 4 12.82 -4.77 -2.92
N ARG A 5 13.15 -4.35 -1.70
CA ARG A 5 12.20 -4.17 -0.61
C ARG A 5 11.91 -2.68 -0.40
N PHE A 6 10.71 -2.40 0.09
CA PHE A 6 10.21 -1.04 0.30
C PHE A 6 9.66 -0.88 1.70
N ILE A 7 9.66 0.35 2.22
CA ILE A 7 8.97 0.70 3.45
C ILE A 7 7.57 1.21 3.11
N LEU A 8 6.54 0.51 3.55
CA LEU A 8 5.15 0.89 3.32
C LEU A 8 4.56 1.64 4.53
N ASN A 9 3.99 2.81 4.25
CA ASN A 9 3.30 3.65 5.21
C ASN A 9 1.82 3.77 4.86
N ALA A 10 0.95 3.23 5.72
CA ALA A 10 -0.48 3.45 5.59
C ALA A 10 -0.86 4.88 6.00
N SER A 11 -1.38 5.67 5.07
CA SER A 11 -1.72 7.08 5.21
C SER A 11 -3.23 7.31 5.27
N ARG A 12 -3.64 8.56 5.45
CA ARG A 12 -5.03 9.00 5.27
C ARG A 12 -5.05 10.19 4.33
N SER A 13 -6.17 10.40 3.65
CA SER A 13 -6.40 11.57 2.78
C SER A 13 -7.75 12.23 3.08
N SER A 14 -7.89 13.51 2.74
CA SER A 14 -9.17 14.22 2.89
C SER A 14 -10.28 13.54 2.09
N LYS A 15 -9.96 13.06 0.87
CA LYS A 15 -10.91 12.33 0.03
C LYS A 15 -11.39 11.03 0.70
N GLN A 16 -10.48 10.28 1.34
CA GLN A 16 -10.85 9.08 2.09
C GLN A 16 -11.84 9.41 3.21
N GLY A 17 -11.58 10.47 3.97
CA GLY A 17 -12.45 10.91 5.06
C GLY A 17 -13.88 11.21 4.58
N SER A 18 -14.01 11.88 3.43
CA SER A 18 -15.32 12.14 2.83
C SER A 18 -16.01 10.86 2.35
N LEU A 19 -15.28 9.96 1.68
CA LEU A 19 -15.83 8.72 1.13
C LEU A 19 -16.32 7.71 2.18
N ILE A 20 -15.82 7.79 3.42
CA ILE A 20 -16.36 6.97 4.51
C ILE A 20 -17.86 7.23 4.70
N ASN A 21 -18.34 8.45 4.46
CA ASN A 21 -19.77 8.79 4.59
C ASN A 21 -20.62 8.23 3.44
N VAL A 22 -20.01 7.99 2.28
CA VAL A 22 -20.68 7.32 1.15
C VAL A 22 -20.81 5.82 1.44
N GLY A 23 -19.74 5.24 1.98
CA GLY A 23 -19.68 3.85 2.40
C GLY A 23 -18.40 3.15 1.93
N LYS A 24 -17.93 2.20 2.73
CA LYS A 24 -16.70 1.44 2.44
C LYS A 24 -16.84 0.46 1.28
N ASP A 25 -18.07 0.11 0.94
CA ASP A 25 -18.40 -0.76 -0.19
C ASP A 25 -18.53 0.01 -1.51
N SER A 26 -18.42 1.35 -1.48
CA SER A 26 -18.43 2.14 -2.70
C SER A 26 -17.18 1.88 -3.55
N GLU A 27 -17.36 1.84 -4.87
CA GLU A 27 -16.26 1.64 -5.82
C GLU A 27 -15.16 2.70 -5.64
N GLU A 28 -15.54 3.94 -5.35
CA GLU A 28 -14.58 5.03 -5.11
C GLU A 28 -13.73 4.81 -3.84
N TYR A 29 -14.32 4.33 -2.75
CA TYR A 29 -13.58 4.04 -1.53
C TYR A 29 -12.63 2.86 -1.72
N GLN A 30 -13.09 1.81 -2.41
CA GLN A 30 -12.29 0.63 -2.72
C GLN A 30 -11.13 0.98 -3.67
N ALA A 31 -11.39 1.76 -4.73
CA ALA A 31 -10.36 2.23 -5.64
C ALA A 31 -9.31 3.11 -4.93
N LEU A 32 -9.75 3.98 -4.01
CA LEU A 32 -8.84 4.81 -3.22
C LEU A 32 -8.01 3.98 -2.24
N THR A 33 -8.61 3.06 -1.49
CA THR A 33 -7.89 2.22 -0.51
C THR A 33 -7.07 1.10 -1.14
N SER A 34 -7.22 0.89 -2.44
CA SER A 34 -6.41 -0.01 -3.25
C SER A 34 -5.42 0.73 -4.15
N SER A 35 -5.20 2.04 -3.96
CA SER A 35 -4.14 2.78 -4.67
C SER A 35 -2.83 2.76 -3.88
N MET A 36 -1.71 2.74 -4.60
CA MET A 36 -0.37 2.73 -4.04
C MET A 36 0.50 3.78 -4.71
N THR A 37 0.94 4.77 -3.95
CA THR A 37 1.85 5.81 -4.43
C THR A 37 3.29 5.35 -4.28
N MET A 38 4.04 5.40 -5.38
CA MET A 38 5.47 5.05 -5.47
C MET A 38 6.26 6.17 -6.15
N ALA A 39 7.55 6.26 -5.90
CA ALA A 39 8.42 7.10 -6.70
C ALA A 39 8.56 6.52 -8.12
N ALA A 40 8.54 7.36 -9.15
CA ALA A 40 8.62 6.90 -10.54
C ALA A 40 9.89 6.09 -10.85
N ALA A 41 11.02 6.44 -10.23
CA ALA A 41 12.26 5.69 -10.37
C ALA A 41 12.18 4.28 -9.76
N ASP A 42 11.50 4.13 -8.62
CA ASP A 42 11.28 2.82 -8.00
C ASP A 42 10.38 1.93 -8.85
N MET A 43 9.32 2.52 -9.42
CA MET A 43 8.42 1.83 -10.36
C MET A 43 9.18 1.33 -11.59
N ALA A 44 10.01 2.19 -12.19
CA ALA A 44 10.84 1.83 -13.34
C ALA A 44 11.83 0.71 -13.02
N GLU A 45 12.45 0.74 -11.84
CA GLU A 45 13.40 -0.29 -11.41
C GLU A 45 12.77 -1.68 -11.28
N ILE A 46 11.52 -1.77 -10.82
CA ILE A 46 10.80 -3.04 -10.68
C ILE A 46 9.93 -3.38 -11.90
N GLY A 47 9.97 -2.58 -12.97
CA GLY A 47 9.18 -2.79 -14.17
C GLY A 47 7.67 -2.61 -13.99
N LEU A 48 7.24 -1.75 -13.05
CA LEU A 48 5.84 -1.46 -12.77
C LEU A 48 5.39 -0.19 -13.50
N ALA A 49 4.35 -0.30 -14.34
CA ALA A 49 3.79 0.86 -15.03
C ALA A 49 2.77 1.63 -14.18
N GLU A 50 2.59 2.92 -14.48
CA GLU A 50 1.52 3.71 -13.86
C GLU A 50 0.14 3.15 -14.23
N GLY A 51 -0.71 2.96 -13.22
CA GLY A 51 -2.01 2.31 -13.35
C GLY A 51 -1.97 0.78 -13.42
N GLN A 52 -0.80 0.14 -13.41
CA GLN A 52 -0.68 -1.31 -13.34
C GLN A 52 -0.95 -1.81 -11.91
N TRP A 53 -1.52 -3.01 -11.80
CA TRP A 53 -1.69 -3.69 -10.52
C TRP A 53 -0.40 -4.37 -10.08
N ALA A 54 -0.13 -4.36 -8.78
CA ALA A 54 0.96 -5.09 -8.15
C ALA A 54 0.45 -5.83 -6.92
N VAL A 55 1.02 -7.00 -6.65
CA VAL A 55 0.86 -7.69 -5.37
C VAL A 55 1.89 -7.16 -4.41
N VAL A 56 1.43 -6.69 -3.25
CA VAL A 56 2.28 -6.30 -2.13
C VAL A 56 2.24 -7.40 -1.08
N ARG A 57 3.42 -7.85 -0.62
CA ARG A 57 3.54 -8.97 0.32
C ARG A 57 4.29 -8.59 1.59
N THR A 58 3.83 -9.15 2.69
CA THR A 58 4.55 -9.22 3.97
C THR A 58 4.63 -10.68 4.40
N GLU A 59 5.29 -10.96 5.52
CA GLU A 59 5.27 -12.29 6.15
C GLU A 59 3.87 -12.71 6.65
N PHE A 60 2.94 -11.76 6.79
CA PHE A 60 1.60 -11.98 7.35
C PHE A 60 0.52 -12.18 6.29
N GLY A 61 0.72 -11.65 5.08
CA GLY A 61 -0.27 -11.74 4.02
C GLY A 61 0.08 -10.91 2.79
N GLU A 62 -0.88 -10.84 1.88
CA GLU A 62 -0.74 -10.10 0.63
C GLU A 62 -2.03 -9.34 0.26
N ALA A 63 -1.85 -8.27 -0.50
CA ALA A 63 -2.94 -7.48 -1.07
C ALA A 63 -2.52 -6.85 -2.40
N GLN A 64 -3.49 -6.60 -3.28
CA GLN A 64 -3.25 -5.97 -4.57
C GLN A 64 -3.48 -4.47 -4.50
N PHE A 65 -2.62 -3.71 -5.16
CA PHE A 65 -2.74 -2.27 -5.27
C PHE A 65 -2.44 -1.80 -6.69
N LYS A 66 -3.13 -0.73 -7.09
CA LYS A 66 -2.90 -0.06 -8.36
C LYS A 66 -1.84 1.02 -8.18
N ALA A 67 -0.77 0.93 -8.95
CA ALA A 67 0.39 1.81 -8.86
C ALA A 67 0.07 3.22 -9.38
N GLN A 68 0.56 4.23 -8.67
CA GLN A 68 0.48 5.63 -9.06
C GLN A 68 1.84 6.30 -8.79
N ALA A 69 2.36 7.04 -9.77
CA ALA A 69 3.58 7.80 -9.57
C ALA A 69 3.32 9.00 -8.63
N GLY A 70 4.25 9.26 -7.72
CA GLY A 70 4.17 10.37 -6.79
C GLY A 70 5.52 10.97 -6.43
N LYS A 71 5.49 12.22 -5.94
CA LYS A 71 6.67 12.91 -5.42
C LYS A 71 6.92 12.49 -3.97
N ILE A 72 7.43 11.28 -3.81
CA ILE A 72 7.80 10.69 -2.51
C ILE A 72 9.26 10.22 -2.53
N PRO A 73 9.92 10.06 -1.37
CA PRO A 73 11.28 9.53 -1.32
C PRO A 73 11.38 8.09 -1.87
N LEU A 74 12.55 7.76 -2.42
CA LEU A 74 12.86 6.43 -2.94
C LEU A 74 12.81 5.38 -1.82
N GLY A 75 12.40 4.17 -2.17
CA GLY A 75 12.27 3.06 -1.23
C GLY A 75 11.04 3.16 -0.31
N MET A 76 10.20 4.18 -0.47
CA MET A 76 8.96 4.33 0.30
C MET A 76 7.71 4.15 -0.55
N ILE A 77 6.67 3.66 0.10
CA ILE A 77 5.35 3.45 -0.48
C ILE A 77 4.30 4.06 0.44
N PHE A 78 3.31 4.75 -0.13
CA PHE A 78 2.16 5.26 0.62
C PHE A 78 0.87 4.67 0.08
N VAL A 79 0.04 4.17 0.99
CA VAL A 79 -1.25 3.56 0.67
C VAL A 79 -2.32 4.13 1.59
N PRO A 80 -3.49 4.58 1.09
CA PRO A 80 -4.59 4.98 1.96
C PRO A 80 -5.06 3.79 2.81
N TYR A 81 -5.10 4.00 4.13
CA TYR A 81 -5.45 2.96 5.09
C TYR A 81 -6.83 2.35 4.81
N GLY A 82 -6.94 1.04 4.73
CA GLY A 82 -8.20 0.36 4.44
C GLY A 82 -8.09 -1.15 4.51
N PRO A 83 -9.17 -1.88 4.16
CA PRO A 83 -9.18 -3.33 4.19
C PRO A 83 -7.98 -4.00 3.49
N PRO A 84 -7.49 -3.52 2.31
CA PRO A 84 -6.30 -4.08 1.69
C PRO A 84 -5.04 -3.97 2.56
N THR A 85 -4.76 -2.80 3.14
CA THR A 85 -3.60 -2.62 4.02
C THR A 85 -3.68 -3.46 5.29
N CYS A 86 -4.89 -3.70 5.82
CA CYS A 86 -5.07 -4.53 7.01
C CYS A 86 -4.64 -5.99 6.79
N LYS A 87 -4.74 -6.50 5.57
CA LYS A 87 -4.29 -7.87 5.21
C LYS A 87 -2.77 -8.03 5.29
N LEU A 88 -2.02 -6.93 5.30
CA LEU A 88 -0.56 -6.93 5.39
C LEU A 88 -0.06 -6.88 6.85
N MET A 89 -0.95 -6.60 7.80
CA MET A 89 -0.60 -6.37 9.21
C MET A 89 -0.48 -7.68 9.98
N GLY A 90 0.56 -7.78 10.81
CA GLY A 90 0.70 -8.84 11.79
C GLY A 90 -0.14 -8.61 13.05
N GLY A 91 -0.25 -9.64 13.88
CA GLY A 91 -0.95 -9.58 15.17
C GLY A 91 -0.07 -9.16 16.37
N GLY A 92 1.24 -8.98 16.17
CA GLY A 92 2.17 -8.54 17.22
C GLY A 92 1.87 -7.10 17.64
N THR A 93 1.85 -6.83 18.95
CA THR A 93 1.47 -5.51 19.50
C THR A 93 2.52 -4.87 20.39
N ASP A 94 3.66 -5.53 20.60
CA ASP A 94 4.74 -5.07 21.48
C ASP A 94 4.27 -4.65 22.90
N GLY A 95 3.23 -5.30 23.40
CA GLY A 95 2.65 -5.02 24.73
C GLY A 95 1.78 -3.75 24.80
N THR A 96 1.51 -3.09 23.67
CA THR A 96 0.74 -1.84 23.60
C THR A 96 -0.75 -2.06 23.29
N GLY A 97 -1.12 -3.26 22.84
CA GLY A 97 -2.46 -3.56 22.34
C GLY A 97 -2.73 -3.04 20.90
N MET A 98 -1.75 -2.38 20.27
CA MET A 98 -1.85 -1.89 18.89
C MET A 98 -0.85 -2.61 17.98
N PRO A 99 -1.27 -3.17 16.83
CA PRO A 99 -0.34 -3.77 15.89
C PRO A 99 0.49 -2.72 15.15
N THR A 100 1.67 -3.12 14.67
CA THR A 100 2.47 -2.32 13.74
C THR A 100 1.64 -2.02 12.50
N SER A 101 1.27 -0.75 12.32
CA SER A 101 0.34 -0.29 11.28
C SER A 101 1.01 0.53 10.15
N LYS A 102 2.31 0.81 10.28
CA LYS A 102 3.12 1.66 9.38
C LYS A 102 4.59 1.25 9.47
N GLY A 103 5.37 1.62 8.45
CA GLY A 103 6.82 1.54 8.46
C GLY A 103 7.37 0.13 8.31
N TRP A 104 6.58 -0.80 7.79
CA TRP A 104 7.00 -2.19 7.61
C TRP A 104 7.63 -2.40 6.23
N GLU A 105 8.50 -3.40 6.15
CA GLU A 105 9.19 -3.78 4.92
C GLU A 105 8.31 -4.71 4.07
N VAL A 106 8.10 -4.36 2.80
CA VAL A 106 7.28 -5.13 1.85
C VAL A 106 8.05 -5.52 0.60
N GLU A 107 7.59 -6.60 -0.04
CA GLU A 107 7.91 -6.94 -1.42
C GLU A 107 6.77 -6.43 -2.33
N VAL A 108 7.14 -5.94 -3.53
CA VAL A 108 6.18 -5.49 -4.55
C VAL A 108 6.45 -6.24 -5.85
N VAL A 109 5.45 -6.96 -6.35
CA VAL A 109 5.55 -7.75 -7.59
C VAL A 109 4.48 -7.29 -8.57
N PRO A 110 4.86 -6.75 -9.75
CA PRO A 110 3.90 -6.41 -10.80
C PRO A 110 3.04 -7.61 -11.19
N VAL A 111 1.74 -7.39 -11.39
CA VAL A 111 0.84 -8.39 -11.98
C VAL A 111 1.00 -8.35 -13.49
N THR A 112 1.34 -9.49 -14.09
CA THR A 112 1.38 -9.71 -15.54
C THR A 112 0.00 -9.77 -16.15
#